data_AF-A0A9X2MAM8-F1
#
_entry.id   AF-A0A9X2MAM8-F1
#
_cell.length_a   1.000
_cell.length_b   1.000
_cell.length_c   1.000
_cell.angle_alpha   90.00
_cell.angle_beta   90.00
_cell.angle_gamma   90.00
#
_symmetry.space_group_name_H-M   'P 1'
#
loop_
_entity.id
_entity.type
_entity.pdbx_description
1 polymer ?
#
loop_
_entity_poly.entity_id
_entity_poly.type
_entity_poly.pdbx_seq_one_letter_code
_entity_poly.pdbx_strand_id
1 'polypeptide(L)'
;MAYIIKDPSYEIIAIRADIDVLPITEQNNKTYKSKHEGVMHACGHDAHTAMFIGACKVLYNMRNDLKVNVKFFFQEAEERFG
;
A
#
# COMPACT_ATOMS: atom_id res chain seq x y z
N MET A 1 9.33 -2.19 7.70
CA MET A 1 9.21 -3.24 6.65
C MET A 1 8.53 -4.45 7.27
N ALA A 2 7.46 -4.96 6.67
CA ALA A 2 6.73 -6.13 7.16
C ALA A 2 6.94 -7.31 6.20
N TYR A 3 7.04 -8.53 6.73
CA TYR A 3 7.28 -9.74 5.95
C TYR A 3 6.63 -10.95 6.62
N ILE A 4 6.35 -11.97 5.80
CA ILE A 4 6.04 -13.34 6.23
C ILE A 4 7.18 -14.20 5.72
N ILE A 5 8.03 -14.71 6.63
CA ILE A 5 9.08 -15.67 6.29
C ILE A 5 8.69 -17.03 6.89
N LYS A 6 8.53 -18.02 6.03
CA LYS A 6 8.12 -19.39 6.36
C LYS A 6 9.28 -20.37 6.29
N ASP A 7 10.06 -20.30 5.21
CA ASP A 7 11.19 -21.18 4.96
C ASP A 7 12.19 -20.44 4.07
N PRO A 8 13.48 -20.30 4.43
CA PRO A 8 14.49 -19.63 3.61
C PRO A 8 14.68 -20.24 2.21
N SER A 9 14.29 -21.50 2.00
CA SER A 9 14.33 -22.16 0.69
C SER A 9 13.15 -21.79 -0.22
N TYR A 10 12.09 -21.21 0.31
CA TYR A 10 10.93 -20.80 -0.48
C TYR A 10 11.19 -19.49 -1.22
N GLU A 11 10.66 -19.39 -2.44
CA GLU A 11 10.66 -18.17 -3.23
C GLU A 11 10.04 -16.99 -2.46
N ILE A 12 10.56 -15.79 -2.70
CA ILE A 12 10.08 -14.55 -2.08
C ILE A 12 9.26 -13.76 -3.11
N ILE A 13 8.00 -13.51 -2.78
CA ILE A 13 7.13 -12.62 -3.55
C ILE A 13 7.07 -11.25 -2.87
N ALA A 14 7.34 -10.20 -3.65
CA ALA A 14 7.12 -8.82 -3.23
C ALA A 14 5.72 -8.35 -3.64
N ILE A 15 5.00 -7.73 -2.71
CA ILE A 15 3.74 -7.05 -3.00
C ILE A 15 3.92 -5.58 -2.58
N ARG A 16 3.49 -4.66 -3.43
CA ARG A 16 3.75 -3.23 -3.29
C ARG A 16 2.47 -2.42 -3.42
N ALA A 17 2.34 -1.36 -2.63
CA ALA A 17 1.43 -0.25 -2.85
C ALA A 17 2.20 1.08 -2.78
N ASP A 18 1.86 2.01 -3.65
CA ASP A 18 2.24 3.42 -3.55
C ASP A 18 1.44 4.11 -2.42
N ILE A 19 2.03 5.13 -1.80
CA ILE A 19 1.45 5.79 -0.63
C ILE A 19 1.46 7.32 -0.71
N ASP A 20 2.06 7.90 -1.75
CA ASP A 20 2.24 9.34 -1.85
C ASP A 20 0.99 10.06 -2.38
N VAL A 21 1.08 11.39 -2.40
CA VAL A 21 -0.01 12.32 -2.64
C VAL A 21 0.44 13.37 -3.66
N LEU A 22 -0.50 13.97 -4.38
CA LEU A 22 -0.22 15.02 -5.36
C LEU A 22 -0.45 16.42 -4.78
N PRO A 23 0.30 17.45 -5.25
CA PRO A 23 0.11 18.86 -4.85
C PRO A 23 -1.11 19.49 -5.58
N ILE A 24 -2.29 18.94 -5.34
CA ILE A 24 -3.56 19.36 -5.93
C ILE A 24 -4.55 19.69 -4.80
N THR A 25 -5.17 20.87 -4.83
CA THR A 25 -6.29 21.17 -3.92
C THR A 25 -7.51 20.34 -4.29
N GLU A 26 -8.00 19.55 -3.36
CA GLU A 26 -9.23 18.78 -3.52
C GLU A 26 -10.45 19.69 -3.65
N GLN A 27 -11.19 19.56 -4.76
CA GLN A 27 -12.35 20.41 -5.08
C GLN A 27 -13.69 19.79 -4.67
N ASN A 28 -13.72 18.51 -4.25
CA ASN A 28 -14.95 17.87 -3.85
C ASN A 28 -15.43 18.37 -2.47
N ASN A 29 -16.66 17.98 -2.10
CA ASN A 29 -17.27 18.30 -0.81
C ASN A 29 -17.62 17.02 -0.02
N LYS A 30 -16.69 16.06 0.00
CA LYS A 30 -16.87 14.80 0.73
C LYS A 30 -16.48 14.96 2.20
N THR A 31 -17.11 14.18 3.07
CA THR A 31 -16.80 14.18 4.51
C THR A 31 -15.38 13.68 4.82
N TYR A 32 -14.78 12.94 3.89
CA TYR A 32 -13.42 12.39 3.97
C TYR A 32 -12.39 13.19 3.16
N LYS A 33 -12.76 14.38 2.66
CA LYS A 33 -11.86 15.28 1.95
C LYS A 33 -10.56 15.50 2.74
N SER A 34 -9.45 15.67 2.02
CA SER A 34 -8.17 16.12 2.56
C SER A 34 -8.36 17.29 3.52
N LYS A 35 -7.77 17.15 4.70
CA LYS A 35 -7.67 18.22 5.70
C LYS A 35 -6.44 19.10 5.48
N HIS A 36 -5.61 18.76 4.50
CA HIS A 36 -4.39 19.47 4.14
C HIS A 36 -4.63 20.22 2.83
N GLU A 37 -4.73 21.54 2.91
CA GLU A 37 -4.92 22.39 1.74
C GLU A 37 -3.76 22.23 0.75
N GLY A 38 -4.07 22.24 -0.56
CA GLY A 38 -3.07 22.08 -1.61
C GLY A 38 -2.57 20.66 -1.87
N VAL A 39 -3.07 19.63 -1.16
CA VAL A 39 -2.72 18.22 -1.43
C VAL A 39 -3.93 17.28 -1.39
N MET A 40 -3.95 16.26 -2.24
CA MET A 40 -4.98 15.21 -2.26
C MET A 40 -4.48 13.90 -2.89
N HIS A 41 -5.05 12.77 -2.49
CA HIS A 41 -4.80 11.48 -3.15
C HIS A 41 -5.60 11.39 -4.46
N ALA A 42 -5.20 12.17 -5.47
CA ALA A 42 -5.89 12.21 -6.77
C ALA A 42 -5.66 10.95 -7.63
N CYS A 43 -4.67 10.12 -7.31
CA CYS A 43 -4.33 8.89 -8.02
C CYS A 43 -4.78 7.61 -7.29
N GLY A 44 -5.48 7.75 -6.15
CA GLY A 44 -6.03 6.62 -5.40
C GLY A 44 -5.03 5.84 -4.55
N HIS A 45 -3.87 6.42 -4.22
CA HIS A 45 -2.85 5.77 -3.36
C HIS A 45 -3.35 5.51 -1.94
N ASP A 46 -4.35 6.26 -1.48
CA ASP A 46 -5.13 5.96 -0.27
C ASP A 46 -5.90 4.63 -0.40
N ALA A 47 -6.58 4.41 -1.53
CA ALA A 47 -7.29 3.17 -1.81
C ALA A 47 -6.33 1.98 -1.98
N HIS A 48 -5.22 2.16 -2.72
CA HIS A 48 -4.19 1.14 -2.85
C HIS A 48 -3.64 0.73 -1.47
N THR A 49 -3.30 1.70 -0.63
CA THR A 49 -2.82 1.46 0.73
C THR A 49 -3.85 0.72 1.58
N ALA A 50 -5.11 1.15 1.55
CA ALA A 50 -6.18 0.52 2.33
C ALA A 50 -6.42 -0.94 1.92
N MET A 51 -6.54 -1.20 0.61
CA MET A 51 -6.68 -2.55 0.07
C MET A 51 -5.46 -3.41 0.40
N PHE A 52 -4.26 -2.83 0.31
CA PHE A 52 -3.02 -3.54 0.56
C PHE A 52 -2.85 -3.93 2.04
N ILE A 53 -3.24 -3.09 2.99
CA ILE A 53 -3.32 -3.45 4.42
C ILE A 53 -4.32 -4.61 4.62
N GLY A 54 -5.46 -4.58 3.91
CA GLY A 54 -6.41 -5.69 3.90
C GLY A 54 -5.79 -7.00 3.41
N ALA A 55 -5.07 -6.96 2.28
CA ALA A 55 -4.34 -8.10 1.73
C ALA A 55 -3.27 -8.62 2.70
N CYS A 56 -2.48 -7.73 3.33
CA CYS A 56 -1.51 -8.08 4.37
C CYS A 56 -2.19 -8.87 5.51
N LYS A 57 -3.35 -8.42 5.99
CA LYS A 57 -4.10 -9.08 7.06
C LYS A 57 -4.61 -10.46 6.64
N VAL A 58 -5.16 -10.60 5.44
CA VAL A 58 -5.64 -11.88 4.91
C VAL A 58 -4.47 -12.86 4.76
N LEU A 59 -3.37 -12.45 4.11
CA LEU A 59 -2.17 -13.25 3.91
C LEU A 59 -1.54 -13.67 5.25
N TYR A 60 -1.50 -12.76 6.22
CA TYR A 60 -1.03 -13.09 7.56
C TYR A 60 -1.89 -14.15 8.23
N ASN A 61 -3.22 -14.07 8.12
CA ASN A 61 -4.12 -15.05 8.73
C ASN A 61 -3.98 -16.45 8.11
N MET A 62 -3.72 -16.54 6.80
CA MET A 62 -3.49 -17.82 6.10
C MET A 62 -2.00 -18.20 5.99
N ARG A 63 -1.10 -17.52 6.72
CA ARG A 63 0.36 -17.69 6.58
C ARG A 63 0.86 -19.13 6.72
N ASN A 64 0.12 -19.97 7.45
CA ASN A 64 0.49 -21.37 7.64
C ASN A 64 0.37 -22.21 6.37
N ASP A 65 -0.53 -21.82 5.47
CA ASP A 65 -0.84 -22.51 4.21
C ASP A 65 0.00 -22.00 3.02
N LEU A 66 0.72 -20.89 3.21
CA LEU A 66 1.58 -20.30 2.18
C LEU A 66 2.84 -21.16 1.94
N LYS A 67 3.11 -21.46 0.67
CA LYS A 67 4.34 -22.11 0.18
C LYS A 67 5.34 -21.12 -0.44
N VAL A 68 5.29 -19.88 0.04
CA VAL A 68 6.15 -18.77 -0.39
C VAL A 68 6.45 -17.89 0.82
N ASN A 69 7.55 -17.15 0.73
CA ASN A 69 7.81 -16.00 1.58
C ASN A 69 7.18 -14.75 0.96
N VAL A 70 6.74 -13.80 1.78
CA VAL A 70 6.12 -12.56 1.28
C VAL A 70 6.80 -11.34 1.91
N LYS A 71 7.17 -10.36 1.09
CA LYS A 71 7.64 -9.04 1.53
C LYS A 71 6.64 -7.97 1.11
N PHE A 72 6.26 -7.11 2.07
CA PHE A 72 5.30 -6.03 1.84
C PHE A 72 6.02 -4.68 1.74
N PHE A 73 5.71 -3.93 0.68
CA PHE A 73 6.32 -2.64 0.38
C PHE A 73 5.27 -1.53 0.29
N PHE A 74 5.40 -0.53 1.15
CA PHE A 74 4.70 0.74 1.05
C PHE A 74 5.69 1.73 0.45
N GLN A 75 5.52 2.05 -0.82
CA GLN A 75 6.47 2.84 -1.59
C GLN A 75 6.07 4.31 -1.58
N GLU A 76 6.99 5.15 -1.12
CA GLU A 76 6.89 6.60 -1.24
C GLU A 76 7.19 7.08 -2.67
N ALA A 77 6.79 8.33 -2.95
CA ALA A 77 7.25 9.11 -4.10
C ALA A 77 7.07 8.44 -5.49
N GLU A 78 5.98 7.70 -5.71
CA GLU A 78 5.64 7.14 -7.01
C GLU A 78 5.42 8.24 -8.05
N GLU A 79 4.73 9.31 -7.66
CA GLU A 79 4.35 10.43 -8.53
C GLU A 79 5.53 11.37 -8.83
N ARG A 80 6.67 11.18 -8.14
CA ARG A 80 7.83 12.06 -8.23
C ARG A 80 8.88 11.60 -9.23
N PHE A 81 8.55 10.78 -10.23
CA PHE A 81 9.50 10.48 -11.31
C PHE A 81 8.79 10.18 -12.64
N GLY A 82 8.89 11.14 -13.56
CA GLY A 82 8.82 11.00 -15.01
C GLY A 82 10.01 11.73 -15.62
#